data_AF-A0A9D9ULV4-F1
#
_entry.id   AF-A0A9D9ULV4-F1
#
_cell.length_a   1.000
_cell.length_b   1.000
_cell.length_c   1.000
_cell.angle_alpha   90.00
_cell.angle_beta   90.00
_cell.angle_gamma   90.00
#
_symmetry.space_group_name_H-M   'P 1'
#
loop_
_entity.id
_entity.type
_entity.pdbx_description
1 polymer ?
#
loop_
_entity_poly.entity_id
_entity_poly.type
_entity_poly.pdbx_seq_one_letter_code
_entity_poly.pdbx_strand_id
1 'polypeptide(L)'
;MPKNIFLISILVVFLLSSCSHQPIIPEVKPTTSTVTVTPTCQGCSTDPICAVADDIIINETTIYSTCIPQPAGQGTFISHAGNCYIWTPSSSQTEIVTTCIIVCTGKICDTTLVTIFPPLPSDTTFTGIKCNADTVYFEKEILPIITANCAYSGCHNTVTAADGIKLDNYANIIKYGKIKPFNVSKSELYEVITDTDQKDVMPPPPAAKLSVAQIALISKWIGQGAKNNTCNDQPGGCSTDNVSFSTYVKPALASCTTCHKTGNAGGGINLDSYAGFKSAAISGKLYGALSWSNGFMAMPQGGSKLPDCNINKIKSWIDAGAANN
;
A
#
# COMPACT_ATOMS: atom_id res chain seq x y z
N MET A 1 75.97 -11.06 68.84
CA MET A 1 75.91 -12.28 68.00
C MET A 1 74.91 -13.24 68.65
N PRO A 2 74.06 -13.92 67.87
CA PRO A 2 72.61 -13.72 67.99
C PRO A 2 71.80 -14.90 68.59
N LYS A 3 70.60 -14.54 69.05
CA LYS A 3 69.42 -15.36 69.29
C LYS A 3 68.86 -15.90 67.96
N ASN A 4 68.24 -17.09 67.95
CA ASN A 4 67.17 -17.52 67.01
C ASN A 4 66.57 -18.83 67.57
N ILE A 5 65.34 -18.85 68.12
CA ILE A 5 64.00 -18.76 67.50
C ILE A 5 63.56 -20.09 66.87
N PHE A 6 62.57 -20.70 67.54
CA PHE A 6 61.73 -21.83 67.14
C PHE A 6 61.07 -21.61 65.79
N LEU A 7 60.89 -22.69 65.02
CA LEU A 7 59.69 -22.90 64.19
C LEU A 7 59.51 -24.39 63.88
N ILE A 8 58.41 -24.93 64.40
CA ILE A 8 57.85 -26.26 64.16
C ILE A 8 57.02 -26.15 62.87
N SER A 9 57.39 -26.85 61.80
CA SER A 9 56.56 -26.97 60.61
C SER A 9 55.59 -28.13 60.76
N ILE A 10 54.32 -27.79 60.98
CA ILE A 10 53.15 -28.67 60.87
C ILE A 10 52.88 -28.88 59.38
N LEU A 11 53.05 -30.11 58.91
CA LEU A 11 52.68 -30.54 57.55
C LEU A 11 51.15 -30.79 57.53
N VAL A 12 50.37 -29.79 57.11
CA VAL A 12 48.94 -29.95 56.84
C VAL A 12 48.77 -30.61 55.48
N VAL A 13 48.37 -31.87 55.47
CA VAL A 13 47.91 -32.59 54.27
C VAL A 13 46.51 -32.08 53.93
N PHE A 14 46.43 -31.10 53.03
CA PHE A 14 45.15 -30.68 52.43
C PHE A 14 44.79 -31.63 51.29
N LEU A 15 43.73 -32.40 51.50
CA LEU A 15 42.94 -33.07 50.47
C LEU A 15 42.37 -32.01 49.50
N LEU A 16 42.97 -31.90 48.31
CA LEU A 16 42.37 -31.18 47.18
C LEU A 16 41.22 -32.01 46.60
N SER A 17 40.07 -31.98 47.29
CA SER A 17 38.80 -32.37 46.68
C SER A 17 38.45 -31.32 45.64
N SER A 18 38.41 -31.74 44.38
CA SER A 18 38.20 -30.90 43.21
C SER A 18 36.73 -30.48 43.14
N CYS A 19 36.37 -29.40 43.84
CA CYS A 19 35.12 -28.69 43.54
C CYS A 19 35.29 -27.93 42.22
N SER A 20 34.96 -28.59 41.11
CA SER A 20 34.73 -27.92 39.83
C SER A 20 33.57 -26.94 40.01
N HIS A 21 33.89 -25.68 40.31
CA HIS A 21 32.94 -24.58 40.18
C HIS A 21 32.68 -24.40 38.68
N GLN A 22 31.69 -25.13 38.18
CA GLN A 22 31.08 -24.83 36.89
C GLN A 22 30.61 -23.37 36.99
N PRO A 23 31.04 -22.47 36.09
CA PRO A 23 30.57 -21.09 36.11
C PRO A 23 29.05 -21.10 36.04
N ILE A 24 28.41 -20.48 37.02
CA ILE A 24 26.96 -20.29 37.05
C ILE A 24 26.66 -19.32 35.91
N ILE A 25 26.34 -19.85 34.74
CA ILE A 25 25.89 -19.03 33.61
C ILE A 25 24.56 -18.41 34.05
N PRO A 26 24.43 -17.06 34.07
CA PRO A 26 23.17 -16.44 34.42
C PRO A 26 22.08 -16.96 33.49
N GLU A 27 20.96 -17.39 34.08
CA GLU A 27 19.79 -17.85 33.35
C GLU A 27 19.31 -16.73 32.43
N VAL A 28 19.53 -16.87 31.13
CA VAL A 28 19.05 -15.92 30.12
C VAL A 28 17.53 -16.03 30.16
N LYS A 29 16.87 -15.05 30.78
CA LYS A 29 15.42 -14.97 30.80
C LYS A 29 14.97 -14.75 29.35
N PRO A 30 14.20 -15.69 28.77
CA PRO A 30 13.74 -15.55 27.39
C PRO A 30 12.96 -14.25 27.24
N THR A 31 13.36 -13.46 26.26
CA THR A 31 12.65 -12.28 25.83
C THR A 31 11.56 -12.68 24.84
N THR A 32 10.63 -11.77 24.57
CA THR A 32 9.55 -12.05 23.61
C THR A 32 9.80 -11.25 22.35
N SER A 33 10.06 -11.96 21.26
CA SER A 33 10.26 -11.38 19.94
C SER A 33 8.92 -11.13 19.24
N THR A 34 8.83 -10.12 18.38
CA THR A 34 7.61 -9.82 17.61
C THR A 34 7.90 -9.79 16.11
N VAL A 35 7.09 -10.51 15.35
CA VAL A 35 7.09 -10.51 13.88
C VAL A 35 5.75 -10.00 13.38
N THR A 36 5.77 -9.11 12.39
CA THR A 36 4.55 -8.57 11.77
C THR A 36 4.49 -8.99 10.30
N VAL A 37 3.32 -9.44 9.86
CA VAL A 37 3.11 -9.93 8.50
C VAL A 37 1.78 -9.43 7.95
N THR A 38 1.74 -9.10 6.66
CA THR A 38 0.52 -8.75 5.94
C THR A 38 0.42 -9.62 4.69
N PRO A 39 -0.56 -10.54 4.61
CA PRO A 39 -0.77 -11.35 3.41
C PRO A 39 -1.10 -10.49 2.18
N THR A 40 -0.63 -10.91 1.01
CA THR A 40 -0.78 -10.17 -0.25
C THR A 40 -2.18 -10.22 -0.83
N CYS A 41 -2.95 -11.29 -0.54
CA CYS A 41 -4.33 -11.44 -0.97
C CYS A 41 -5.09 -12.40 -0.04
N GLN A 42 -6.42 -12.43 -0.17
CA GLN A 42 -7.27 -13.41 0.49
C GLN A 42 -6.98 -14.80 -0.10
N GLY A 43 -6.67 -15.80 0.75
CA GLY A 43 -6.23 -17.12 0.31
C GLY A 43 -4.76 -17.23 -0.16
N CYS A 44 -4.01 -16.14 -0.25
CA CYS A 44 -2.57 -16.19 -0.56
C CYS A 44 -1.76 -16.56 0.68
N SER A 45 -1.00 -17.64 0.61
CA SER A 45 -0.02 -17.99 1.62
C SER A 45 1.05 -16.89 1.77
N THR A 46 1.45 -16.59 2.99
CA THR A 46 2.57 -15.68 3.27
C THR A 46 3.90 -16.34 2.92
N ASP A 47 4.96 -15.52 2.81
CA ASP A 47 6.32 -16.03 2.96
C ASP A 47 6.48 -16.72 4.33
N PRO A 48 7.45 -17.65 4.48
CA PRO A 48 7.67 -18.35 5.75
C PRO A 48 7.92 -17.39 6.93
N ILE A 49 7.14 -17.57 7.99
CA ILE A 49 7.22 -16.83 9.24
C ILE A 49 7.99 -17.70 10.22
N CYS A 50 9.23 -17.32 10.53
CA CYS A 50 10.12 -18.11 11.38
C CYS A 50 10.18 -17.57 12.80
N ALA A 51 10.34 -18.47 13.78
CA ALA A 51 10.65 -18.05 15.14
C ALA A 51 12.02 -17.37 15.20
N VAL A 52 12.13 -16.34 16.04
CA VAL A 52 13.37 -15.58 16.22
C VAL A 52 14.38 -16.34 17.10
N ALA A 53 13.93 -17.25 17.97
CA ALA A 53 14.72 -18.31 18.64
C ALA A 53 16.14 -17.92 19.10
N ASP A 54 16.33 -16.65 19.48
CA ASP A 54 17.62 -16.04 19.79
C ASP A 54 18.02 -16.25 21.24
N ASP A 55 17.07 -16.65 22.08
CA ASP A 55 17.28 -16.91 23.51
C ASP A 55 17.53 -18.40 23.84
N ILE A 56 17.65 -19.27 22.82
CA ILE A 56 17.87 -20.71 23.02
C ILE A 56 18.86 -21.31 22.03
N ILE A 57 19.46 -22.43 22.42
CA ILE A 57 20.28 -23.25 21.52
C ILE A 57 19.38 -24.29 20.84
N ILE A 58 19.33 -24.26 19.51
CA ILE A 58 18.60 -25.25 18.71
C ILE A 58 19.47 -26.50 18.54
N ASN A 59 18.91 -27.68 18.85
CA ASN A 59 19.56 -28.98 18.70
C ASN A 59 18.54 -30.08 18.39
N GLU A 60 18.98 -31.33 18.38
CA GLU A 60 18.17 -32.51 18.06
C GLU A 60 16.99 -32.78 19.02
N THR A 61 16.99 -32.15 20.20
CA THR A 61 15.91 -32.24 21.19
C THR A 61 14.95 -31.05 21.15
N THR A 62 15.17 -30.09 20.25
CA THR A 62 14.33 -28.91 20.12
C THR A 62 12.95 -29.28 19.61
N ILE A 63 11.92 -28.79 20.29
CA ILE A 63 10.52 -28.94 19.89
C ILE A 63 9.92 -27.60 19.49
N TYR A 64 9.01 -27.64 18.52
CA TYR A 64 8.31 -26.48 17.99
C TYR A 64 6.82 -26.61 18.24
N SER A 65 6.19 -25.53 18.66
CA SER A 65 4.73 -25.45 18.81
C SER A 65 4.23 -24.05 18.48
N THR A 66 2.91 -23.89 18.42
CA THR A 66 2.28 -22.60 18.09
C THR A 66 1.13 -22.28 19.03
N CYS A 67 0.87 -21.00 19.24
CA CYS A 67 -0.39 -20.55 19.82
C CYS A 67 -1.54 -20.75 18.82
N ILE A 68 -2.76 -20.80 19.33
CA ILE A 68 -3.97 -20.76 18.50
C ILE A 68 -4.13 -19.33 17.97
N PRO A 69 -4.25 -19.12 16.65
CA PRO A 69 -4.53 -17.81 16.07
C PRO A 69 -5.82 -17.21 16.61
N GLN A 70 -5.78 -15.94 17.03
CA GLN A 70 -6.92 -15.19 17.55
C GLN A 70 -7.18 -13.92 16.73
N PRO A 71 -8.42 -13.64 16.30
CA PRO A 71 -9.60 -14.49 16.49
C PRO A 71 -9.52 -15.78 15.65
N ALA A 72 -10.15 -16.84 16.14
CA ALA A 72 -10.18 -18.13 15.44
C ALA A 72 -10.98 -18.03 14.12
N GLY A 73 -10.67 -18.90 13.16
CA GLY A 73 -11.39 -18.96 11.87
C GLY A 73 -10.92 -17.95 10.81
N GLN A 74 -9.91 -17.14 11.12
CA GLN A 74 -9.37 -16.15 10.19
C GLN A 74 -8.35 -16.71 9.18
N GLY A 75 -7.99 -17.99 9.28
CA GLY A 75 -7.04 -18.62 8.37
C GLY A 75 -6.40 -19.86 8.97
N THR A 76 -5.39 -20.36 8.29
CA THR A 76 -4.62 -21.53 8.71
C THR A 76 -3.16 -21.15 8.91
N PHE A 77 -2.60 -21.56 10.04
CA PHE A 77 -1.18 -21.42 10.36
C PHE A 77 -0.55 -22.81 10.34
N ILE A 78 0.17 -23.14 9.27
CA ILE A 78 0.64 -24.50 8.99
C ILE A 78 2.16 -24.55 9.11
N SER A 79 2.69 -25.64 9.66
CA SER A 79 4.13 -25.84 9.76
C SER A 79 4.81 -25.88 8.40
N HIS A 80 6.01 -25.31 8.35
CA HIS A 80 6.90 -25.31 7.20
C HIS A 80 8.29 -25.83 7.63
N ALA A 81 9.26 -25.82 6.71
CA ALA A 81 10.62 -26.27 6.98
C ALA A 81 11.24 -25.57 8.20
N GLY A 82 11.88 -26.35 9.08
CA GLY A 82 12.54 -25.85 10.28
C GLY A 82 11.57 -25.31 11.33
N ASN A 83 11.84 -24.10 11.83
CA ASN A 83 11.04 -23.41 12.84
C ASN A 83 10.05 -22.40 12.23
N CYS A 84 9.75 -22.56 10.94
CA CYS A 84 8.94 -21.62 10.17
C CYS A 84 7.53 -22.15 9.93
N TYR A 85 6.60 -21.22 9.75
CA TYR A 85 5.18 -21.49 9.53
C TYR A 85 4.66 -20.60 8.41
N ILE A 86 3.63 -21.08 7.72
CA ILE A 86 2.96 -20.34 6.66
C ILE A 86 1.56 -19.98 7.15
N TRP A 87 1.23 -18.69 7.10
CA TRP A 87 -0.14 -18.25 7.26
C TRP A 87 -0.85 -18.23 5.91
N THR A 88 -2.03 -18.82 5.83
CA THR A 88 -2.93 -18.65 4.69
C THR A 88 -4.24 -18.06 5.22
N PRO A 89 -4.56 -16.80 4.90
CA PRO A 89 -5.76 -16.16 5.37
C PRO A 89 -7.00 -16.82 4.76
N SER A 90 -8.06 -17.01 5.55
CA SER A 90 -9.36 -17.40 5.02
C SER A 90 -10.00 -16.21 4.31
N SER A 91 -10.99 -16.45 3.44
CA SER A 91 -11.75 -15.39 2.75
C SER A 91 -12.50 -14.44 3.69
N SER A 92 -12.54 -14.74 5.00
CA SER A 92 -13.20 -13.95 6.03
C SER A 92 -12.24 -13.14 6.89
N GLN A 93 -10.92 -13.15 6.63
CA GLN A 93 -9.99 -12.35 7.41
C GLN A 93 -10.18 -10.85 7.15
N THR A 94 -10.87 -10.19 8.10
CA THR A 94 -11.12 -8.74 8.07
C THR A 94 -10.44 -7.99 9.23
N GLU A 95 -9.86 -8.72 10.18
CA GLU A 95 -9.28 -8.17 11.41
C GLU A 95 -7.84 -8.65 11.60
N ILE A 96 -7.12 -8.00 12.52
CA ILE A 96 -5.76 -8.39 12.92
C ILE A 96 -5.85 -9.73 13.64
N VAL A 97 -5.02 -10.67 13.23
CA VAL A 97 -4.85 -11.97 13.87
C VAL A 97 -3.54 -12.00 14.65
N THR A 98 -3.58 -12.43 15.90
CA THR A 98 -2.39 -12.64 16.71
C THR A 98 -2.20 -14.13 16.97
N THR A 99 -0.97 -14.61 16.80
CA THR A 99 -0.55 -15.96 17.16
C THR A 99 0.88 -15.95 17.69
N CYS A 100 1.47 -17.10 17.95
CA CYS A 100 2.85 -17.21 18.37
C CYS A 100 3.50 -18.49 17.85
N ILE A 101 4.83 -18.48 17.74
CA ILE A 101 5.65 -19.67 17.56
C ILE A 101 6.49 -19.84 18.83
N ILE A 102 6.43 -21.02 19.43
CA ILE A 102 7.16 -21.37 20.66
C ILE A 102 8.20 -22.41 20.29
N VAL A 103 9.46 -22.13 20.61
CA VAL A 103 10.58 -23.05 20.43
C VAL A 103 11.13 -23.41 21.80
N CYS A 104 11.24 -24.70 22.10
CA CYS A 104 11.76 -25.16 23.39
C CYS A 104 12.91 -26.13 23.21
N THR A 105 13.98 -25.95 23.98
CA THR A 105 15.07 -26.92 24.12
C THR A 105 15.20 -27.28 25.60
N GLY A 106 14.89 -28.53 25.95
CA GLY A 106 14.81 -28.95 27.36
C GLY A 106 13.67 -28.23 28.10
N LYS A 107 14.02 -27.41 29.11
CA LYS A 107 13.04 -26.65 29.93
C LYS A 107 12.95 -25.17 29.56
N ILE A 108 13.75 -24.72 28.60
CA ILE A 108 13.82 -23.30 28.21
C ILE A 108 13.04 -23.14 26.92
N CYS A 109 12.14 -22.17 26.88
CA CYS A 109 11.31 -21.86 25.73
C CYS A 109 11.45 -20.38 25.36
N ASP A 110 11.53 -20.11 24.06
CA ASP A 110 11.48 -18.78 23.47
C ASP A 110 10.18 -18.64 22.66
N THR A 111 9.53 -17.49 22.78
CA THR A 111 8.24 -17.20 22.15
C THR A 111 8.36 -16.01 21.21
N THR A 112 8.06 -16.27 19.93
CA THR A 112 7.89 -15.23 18.92
C THR A 112 6.40 -14.93 18.76
N LEU A 113 5.95 -13.74 19.15
CA LEU A 113 4.62 -13.23 18.85
C LEU A 113 4.52 -12.87 17.37
N VAL A 114 3.44 -13.30 16.72
CA VAL A 114 3.19 -13.04 15.31
C VAL A 114 1.89 -12.22 15.20
N THR A 115 2.01 -11.01 14.69
CA THR A 115 0.87 -10.14 14.39
C THR A 115 0.62 -10.13 12.89
N ILE A 116 -0.52 -10.65 12.49
CA ILE A 116 -0.93 -10.85 11.10
C ILE A 116 -2.03 -9.84 10.79
N PHE A 117 -1.71 -8.85 9.96
CA PHE A 117 -2.71 -7.90 9.50
C PHE A 117 -3.68 -8.58 8.53
N PRO A 118 -4.94 -8.10 8.43
CA PRO A 118 -5.86 -8.60 7.43
C PRO A 118 -5.24 -8.51 6.03
N PRO A 119 -5.52 -9.48 5.13
CA PRO A 119 -4.97 -9.47 3.78
C PRO A 119 -5.32 -8.17 3.10
N LEU A 120 -4.39 -7.66 2.30
CA LEU A 120 -4.71 -6.57 1.42
C LEU A 120 -5.93 -6.99 0.58
N PRO A 121 -6.93 -6.09 0.39
CA PRO A 121 -8.06 -6.38 -0.47
C PRO A 121 -7.50 -6.92 -1.78
N SER A 122 -7.88 -8.16 -2.10
CA SER A 122 -7.53 -8.73 -3.40
C SER A 122 -8.05 -7.75 -4.44
N ASP A 123 -7.24 -7.41 -5.44
CA ASP A 123 -7.64 -6.57 -6.57
C ASP A 123 -8.87 -7.22 -7.18
N THR A 124 -10.01 -6.82 -6.64
CA THR A 124 -11.28 -7.28 -7.12
C THR A 124 -11.42 -6.37 -8.30
N THR A 125 -11.32 -6.96 -9.48
CA THR A 125 -12.00 -6.50 -10.70
C THR A 125 -13.50 -6.43 -10.36
N PHE A 126 -13.83 -5.46 -9.50
CA PHE A 126 -15.15 -5.23 -8.97
C PHE A 126 -15.79 -4.33 -9.99
N THR A 127 -16.78 -4.87 -10.67
CA THR A 127 -17.79 -4.11 -11.39
C THR A 127 -18.49 -3.17 -10.41
N GLY A 128 -17.86 -2.03 -10.15
CA GLY A 128 -18.47 -0.80 -9.70
C GLY A 128 -18.88 -0.69 -8.23
N ILE A 129 -17.95 -0.30 -7.37
CA ILE A 129 -18.26 0.37 -6.10
C ILE A 129 -18.23 1.88 -6.35
N LYS A 130 -19.34 2.58 -6.06
CA LYS A 130 -19.40 4.05 -6.14
C LYS A 130 -18.33 4.66 -5.26
N CYS A 131 -17.55 5.59 -5.80
CA CYS A 131 -16.61 6.36 -4.98
C CYS A 131 -17.36 7.12 -3.88
N ASN A 132 -16.88 6.99 -2.65
CA ASN A 132 -17.30 7.82 -1.54
C ASN A 132 -16.44 9.08 -1.52
N ALA A 133 -17.04 10.27 -1.51
CA ALA A 133 -16.34 11.55 -1.49
C ALA A 133 -15.40 11.71 -0.27
N ASP A 134 -15.71 11.03 0.83
CA ASP A 134 -14.89 11.05 2.04
C ASP A 134 -13.75 10.05 1.98
N THR A 135 -13.72 9.10 1.04
CA THR A 135 -12.67 8.08 0.92
C THR A 135 -11.68 8.46 -0.18
N VAL A 136 -10.39 8.34 0.13
CA VAL A 136 -9.33 8.42 -0.88
C VAL A 136 -9.05 7.02 -1.42
N TYR A 137 -8.97 6.90 -2.74
CA TYR A 137 -8.76 5.65 -3.45
C TYR A 137 -7.37 5.61 -4.06
N PHE A 138 -6.56 4.64 -3.61
CA PHE A 138 -5.17 4.53 -3.98
C PHE A 138 -4.95 4.51 -5.50
N GLU A 139 -5.62 3.59 -6.21
CA GLU A 139 -5.44 3.39 -7.65
C GLU A 139 -5.84 4.62 -8.47
N LYS A 140 -6.86 5.37 -8.00
CA LYS A 140 -7.43 6.52 -8.71
C LYS A 140 -6.71 7.83 -8.40
N GLU A 141 -6.30 8.01 -7.15
CA GLU A 141 -5.88 9.32 -6.62
C GLU A 141 -4.43 9.35 -6.17
N ILE A 142 -3.89 8.26 -5.61
CA ILE A 142 -2.53 8.26 -5.03
C ILE A 142 -1.49 7.74 -6.01
N LEU A 143 -1.73 6.58 -6.63
CA LEU A 143 -0.79 5.97 -7.57
C LEU A 143 -0.43 6.93 -8.73
N PRO A 144 -1.37 7.68 -9.35
CA PRO A 144 -1.02 8.65 -10.37
C PRO A 144 -0.14 9.80 -9.86
N ILE A 145 -0.34 10.24 -8.61
CA ILE A 145 0.51 11.28 -8.01
C ILE A 145 1.94 10.75 -7.85
N ILE A 146 2.11 9.57 -7.25
CA ILE A 146 3.43 9.02 -6.97
C ILE A 146 4.17 8.65 -8.26
N THR A 147 3.49 8.02 -9.21
CA THR A 147 4.12 7.63 -10.48
C THR A 147 4.53 8.82 -11.33
N ALA A 148 3.73 9.90 -11.35
CA ALA A 148 4.05 11.11 -12.11
C ALA A 148 5.17 11.95 -11.49
N ASN A 149 5.29 11.97 -10.15
CA ASN A 149 6.21 12.88 -9.45
C ASN A 149 7.42 12.21 -8.82
N CYS A 150 7.45 10.88 -8.71
CA CYS A 150 8.50 10.15 -7.98
C CYS A 150 9.03 8.96 -8.77
N ALA A 151 8.15 8.13 -9.35
CA ALA A 151 8.52 6.85 -9.96
C ALA A 151 8.87 6.94 -11.46
N TYR A 152 9.71 7.90 -11.82
CA TYR A 152 10.20 8.08 -13.20
C TYR A 152 11.70 7.76 -13.33
N SER A 153 12.18 7.75 -14.57
CA SER A 153 13.57 7.42 -14.88
C SER A 153 14.56 8.40 -14.23
N GLY A 154 15.55 7.86 -13.53
CA GLY A 154 16.52 8.59 -12.72
C GLY A 154 16.09 8.88 -11.28
N CYS A 155 14.85 8.56 -10.91
CA CYS A 155 14.33 8.71 -9.54
C CYS A 155 13.84 7.35 -9.03
N HIS A 156 12.62 7.21 -8.51
CA HIS A 156 12.20 6.04 -7.74
C HIS A 156 11.38 5.02 -8.56
N ASN A 157 11.77 4.75 -9.81
CA ASN A 157 11.14 3.71 -10.62
C ASN A 157 11.75 2.32 -10.35
N THR A 158 11.34 1.29 -11.10
CA THR A 158 11.82 -0.08 -10.90
C THR A 158 13.24 -0.36 -11.42
N VAL A 159 13.77 0.49 -12.31
CA VAL A 159 14.98 0.24 -13.10
C VAL A 159 16.16 1.08 -12.62
N THR A 160 15.93 2.38 -12.48
CA THR A 160 16.93 3.42 -12.16
C THR A 160 16.71 3.99 -10.76
N ALA A 161 16.20 3.17 -9.84
CA ALA A 161 15.80 3.53 -8.49
C ALA A 161 16.92 4.28 -7.73
N ALA A 162 16.77 5.60 -7.55
CA ALA A 162 17.58 6.38 -6.63
C ALA A 162 17.47 5.78 -5.21
N ASP A 163 18.63 5.59 -4.58
CA ASP A 163 18.78 4.93 -3.27
C ASP A 163 18.15 3.53 -3.16
N GLY A 164 17.90 2.87 -4.31
CA GLY A 164 17.21 1.58 -4.35
C GLY A 164 15.74 1.64 -3.96
N ILE A 165 15.18 2.83 -3.79
CA ILE A 165 13.78 3.08 -3.42
C ILE A 165 12.91 2.98 -4.67
N LYS A 166 11.89 2.12 -4.63
CA LYS A 166 10.92 1.91 -5.71
C LYS A 166 9.54 2.39 -5.25
N LEU A 167 8.85 3.17 -6.08
CA LEU A 167 7.54 3.78 -5.76
C LEU A 167 6.52 3.61 -6.91
N ASP A 168 6.65 2.55 -7.70
CA ASP A 168 5.89 2.31 -8.93
C ASP A 168 4.55 1.58 -8.72
N ASN A 169 4.36 0.93 -7.57
CA ASN A 169 3.14 0.17 -7.26
C ASN A 169 2.86 0.19 -5.76
N TYR A 170 1.68 -0.28 -5.35
CA TYR A 170 1.23 -0.26 -3.96
C TYR A 170 2.24 -0.90 -2.99
N ALA A 171 2.67 -2.14 -3.26
CA ALA A 171 3.54 -2.89 -2.36
C ALA A 171 4.88 -2.16 -2.16
N ASN A 172 5.42 -1.63 -3.25
CA ASN A 172 6.65 -0.84 -3.23
C ASN A 172 6.46 0.49 -2.48
N ILE A 173 5.35 1.19 -2.67
CA ILE A 173 5.06 2.44 -1.96
C ILE A 173 4.91 2.21 -0.46
N ILE A 174 4.20 1.17 -0.02
CA ILE A 174 4.08 0.85 1.41
C ILE A 174 5.45 0.50 2.01
N LYS A 175 6.23 -0.34 1.32
CA LYS A 175 7.53 -0.82 1.80
C LYS A 175 8.59 0.28 1.82
N TYR A 176 8.86 0.89 0.68
CA TYR A 176 9.96 1.85 0.50
C TYR A 176 9.60 3.26 0.98
N GLY A 177 8.33 3.66 0.84
CA GLY A 177 7.81 4.87 1.47
C GLY A 177 7.59 4.74 2.98
N LYS A 178 7.93 3.57 3.56
CA LYS A 178 7.75 3.20 4.97
C LYS A 178 6.41 3.65 5.54
N ILE A 179 5.34 3.47 4.76
CA ILE A 179 4.00 3.94 5.15
C ILE A 179 3.54 3.22 6.40
N LYS A 180 3.06 3.99 7.37
CA LYS A 180 2.42 3.50 8.59
C LYS A 180 0.94 3.81 8.51
N PRO A 181 0.09 2.83 8.13
CA PRO A 181 -1.36 2.99 8.12
C PRO A 181 -1.87 3.65 9.40
N PHE A 182 -2.79 4.62 9.26
CA PHE A 182 -3.36 5.42 10.34
C PHE A 182 -2.38 6.37 11.06
N ASN A 183 -1.12 6.43 10.66
CA ASN A 183 -0.11 7.26 11.30
C ASN A 183 0.72 8.06 10.28
N VAL A 184 0.15 9.20 9.89
CA VAL A 184 0.74 10.11 8.89
C VAL A 184 2.13 10.58 9.33
N SER A 185 2.29 11.00 10.58
CA SER A 185 3.55 11.55 11.10
C SER A 185 4.65 10.51 11.32
N LYS A 186 4.35 9.21 11.18
CA LYS A 186 5.34 8.12 11.21
C LYS A 186 5.61 7.50 9.84
N SER A 187 5.06 8.08 8.78
CA SER A 187 5.24 7.62 7.41
C SER A 187 6.33 8.44 6.72
N GLU A 188 7.45 7.80 6.38
CA GLU A 188 8.62 8.46 5.77
C GLU A 188 8.26 9.23 4.49
N LEU A 189 7.45 8.63 3.61
CA LEU A 189 7.01 9.29 2.38
C LEU A 189 6.33 10.63 2.65
N TYR A 190 5.56 10.74 3.75
CA TYR A 190 4.90 12.00 4.09
C TYR A 190 5.87 13.04 4.67
N GLU A 191 6.85 12.59 5.46
CA GLU A 191 7.91 13.41 6.02
C GLU A 191 8.70 14.09 4.90
N VAL A 192 9.26 13.31 3.97
CA VAL A 192 10.14 13.86 2.91
C VAL A 192 9.42 14.75 1.92
N ILE A 193 8.13 14.52 1.61
CA ILE A 193 7.37 15.41 0.71
C ILE A 193 6.93 16.72 1.38
N THR A 194 7.01 16.79 2.72
CA THR A 194 6.67 18.00 3.48
C THR A 194 7.90 18.69 4.08
N ASP A 195 9.10 18.16 3.84
CA ASP A 195 10.32 18.72 4.38
C ASP A 195 10.57 20.15 3.86
N THR A 196 11.22 20.93 4.72
CA THR A 196 11.63 22.31 4.48
C THR A 196 13.11 22.43 4.14
N ASP A 197 13.95 21.45 4.49
CA ASP A 197 15.34 21.37 4.05
C ASP A 197 15.40 20.99 2.56
N GLN A 198 16.16 21.75 1.78
CA GLN A 198 16.32 21.52 0.35
C GLN A 198 17.10 20.24 0.02
N LYS A 199 17.83 19.67 0.98
CA LYS A 199 18.59 18.44 0.80
C LYS A 199 17.75 17.18 1.02
N ASP A 200 16.75 17.30 1.88
CA ASP A 200 15.95 16.16 2.34
C ASP A 200 14.55 16.14 1.71
N VAL A 201 14.10 17.27 1.16
CA VAL A 201 12.79 17.37 0.50
C VAL A 201 12.72 16.60 -0.81
N MET A 202 11.60 15.90 -1.00
CA MET A 202 11.27 15.20 -2.23
C MET A 202 10.02 15.80 -2.92
N PRO A 203 10.02 15.95 -4.25
CA PRO A 203 11.17 15.78 -5.15
C PRO A 203 12.28 16.82 -4.91
N PRO A 204 13.56 16.49 -5.17
CA PRO A 204 14.67 17.41 -4.91
C PRO A 204 14.66 18.56 -5.93
N PRO A 205 15.10 19.78 -5.55
CA PRO A 205 15.27 20.87 -6.50
C PRO A 205 16.17 20.46 -7.68
N PRO A 206 15.87 20.88 -8.92
CA PRO A 206 14.93 21.94 -9.30
C PRO A 206 13.49 21.46 -9.56
N ALA A 207 13.16 20.21 -9.27
CA ALA A 207 11.78 19.72 -9.44
C ALA A 207 10.82 20.48 -8.52
N ALA A 208 9.62 20.76 -9.00
CA ALA A 208 8.60 21.42 -8.20
C ALA A 208 8.11 20.50 -7.08
N LYS A 209 7.86 21.06 -5.90
CA LYS A 209 7.18 20.36 -4.81
C LYS A 209 5.77 19.96 -5.26
N LEU A 210 5.24 18.90 -4.65
CA LEU A 210 3.83 18.53 -4.81
C LEU A 210 2.94 19.70 -4.37
N SER A 211 1.78 19.81 -5.04
CA SER A 211 0.76 20.78 -4.63
C SER A 211 0.21 20.45 -3.24
N VAL A 212 -0.28 21.48 -2.55
CA VAL A 212 -0.95 21.33 -1.24
C VAL A 212 -2.09 20.32 -1.30
N ALA A 213 -2.86 20.29 -2.40
CA ALA A 213 -3.94 19.33 -2.60
C ALA A 213 -3.43 17.88 -2.73
N GLN A 214 -2.33 17.65 -3.44
CA GLN A 214 -1.72 16.31 -3.55
C GLN A 214 -1.18 15.83 -2.21
N ILE A 215 -0.50 16.70 -1.45
CA ILE A 215 -0.01 16.39 -0.10
C ILE A 215 -1.20 16.06 0.83
N ALA A 216 -2.29 16.82 0.75
CA ALA A 216 -3.49 16.56 1.54
C ALA A 216 -4.15 15.21 1.18
N LEU A 217 -4.18 14.82 -0.10
CA LEU A 217 -4.67 13.51 -0.53
C LEU A 217 -3.82 12.37 0.04
N ILE A 218 -2.49 12.47 -0.04
CA ILE A 218 -1.56 11.48 0.51
C ILE A 218 -1.74 11.38 2.03
N SER A 219 -1.81 12.52 2.73
CA SER A 219 -2.09 12.58 4.17
C SER A 219 -3.38 11.85 4.54
N LYS A 220 -4.47 12.18 3.83
CA LYS A 220 -5.80 11.60 4.06
C LYS A 220 -5.81 10.10 3.77
N TRP A 221 -5.19 9.64 2.69
CA TRP A 221 -5.07 8.22 2.37
C TRP A 221 -4.33 7.44 3.46
N ILE A 222 -3.18 7.94 3.93
CA ILE A 222 -2.44 7.32 5.04
C ILE A 222 -3.30 7.28 6.30
N GLY A 223 -3.97 8.40 6.63
CA GLY A 223 -4.90 8.50 7.76
C GLY A 223 -6.09 7.54 7.68
N GLN A 224 -6.49 7.13 6.48
CA GLN A 224 -7.55 6.15 6.23
C GLN A 224 -7.07 4.69 6.22
N GLY A 225 -5.82 4.46 6.63
CA GLY A 225 -5.23 3.13 6.72
C GLY A 225 -4.46 2.73 5.46
N ALA A 226 -4.11 3.69 4.59
CA ALA A 226 -3.29 3.47 3.39
C ALA A 226 -3.76 2.28 2.53
N LYS A 227 -5.08 2.17 2.34
CA LYS A 227 -5.70 1.00 1.68
C LYS A 227 -5.28 0.92 0.21
N ASN A 228 -5.07 -0.28 -0.31
CA ASN A 228 -5.02 -0.52 -1.75
C ASN A 228 -6.44 -0.63 -2.30
N ASN A 229 -7.17 0.49 -2.32
CA ASN A 229 -8.56 0.53 -2.72
C ASN A 229 -8.73 1.21 -4.07
N THR A 230 -9.76 0.75 -4.77
CA THR A 230 -10.25 1.37 -6.00
C THR A 230 -11.74 1.64 -5.86
N CYS A 231 -12.23 2.58 -6.63
CA CYS A 231 -13.65 2.79 -6.83
C CYS A 231 -13.90 3.18 -8.27
N ASN A 232 -15.16 3.06 -8.63
CA ASN A 232 -15.69 3.59 -9.86
C ASN A 232 -16.74 4.62 -9.49
N ASP A 233 -16.67 5.84 -10.01
CA ASP A 233 -17.75 6.82 -9.82
C ASP A 233 -19.10 6.31 -10.37
N GLN A 234 -19.09 5.20 -11.10
CA GLN A 234 -20.22 4.50 -11.71
C GLN A 234 -20.28 3.04 -11.23
N PRO A 235 -20.98 2.73 -10.12
CA PRO A 235 -21.25 1.35 -9.74
C PRO A 235 -22.05 0.64 -10.85
N GLY A 236 -21.60 -0.53 -11.33
CA GLY A 236 -22.12 -1.21 -12.53
C GLY A 236 -21.22 -1.14 -13.78
N GLY A 237 -20.06 -0.46 -13.73
CA GLY A 237 -19.16 -0.27 -14.86
C GLY A 237 -19.52 0.94 -15.73
N CYS A 238 -18.84 1.11 -16.86
CA CYS A 238 -19.22 2.14 -17.83
C CYS A 238 -20.37 1.63 -18.71
N SER A 239 -21.59 1.56 -18.16
CA SER A 239 -22.75 1.20 -18.98
C SER A 239 -22.93 2.24 -20.08
N THR A 240 -22.79 1.79 -21.31
CA THR A 240 -22.99 2.56 -22.53
C THR A 240 -24.41 2.36 -23.10
N ASP A 241 -25.21 1.56 -22.42
CA ASP A 241 -26.58 1.24 -22.79
C ASP A 241 -27.51 2.42 -22.49
N ASN A 242 -28.44 2.68 -23.41
CA ASN A 242 -29.53 3.65 -23.23
C ASN A 242 -29.07 5.03 -22.75
N VAL A 243 -27.86 5.48 -23.13
CA VAL A 243 -27.38 6.82 -22.77
C VAL A 243 -28.31 7.86 -23.39
N SER A 244 -28.95 8.66 -22.54
CA SER A 244 -29.91 9.68 -22.95
C SER A 244 -29.26 11.06 -23.09
N PHE A 245 -29.71 11.80 -24.10
CA PHE A 245 -29.26 13.17 -24.32
C PHE A 245 -29.61 14.09 -23.14
N SER A 246 -30.88 14.07 -22.73
CA SER A 246 -31.42 14.97 -21.71
C SER A 246 -30.91 14.65 -20.31
N THR A 247 -30.74 13.37 -19.98
CA THR A 247 -30.38 12.93 -18.63
C THR A 247 -28.87 12.82 -18.39
N TYR A 248 -28.07 12.62 -19.45
CA TYR A 248 -26.62 12.45 -19.31
C TYR A 248 -25.79 13.40 -20.19
N VAL A 249 -25.95 13.35 -21.52
CA VAL A 249 -25.02 14.06 -22.44
C VAL A 249 -25.03 15.57 -22.21
N LYS A 250 -26.22 16.17 -22.11
CA LYS A 250 -26.39 17.60 -21.87
C LYS A 250 -25.78 18.06 -20.53
N PRO A 251 -26.11 17.45 -19.37
CA PRO A 251 -25.48 17.84 -18.11
C PRO A 251 -23.99 17.52 -18.04
N ALA A 252 -23.53 16.42 -18.64
CA ALA A 252 -22.11 16.04 -18.64
C ALA A 252 -21.22 17.03 -19.41
N LEU A 253 -21.78 17.73 -20.40
CA LEU A 253 -21.09 18.73 -21.22
C LEU A 253 -21.51 20.17 -20.88
N ALA A 254 -22.19 20.38 -19.74
CA ALA A 254 -22.67 21.70 -19.34
C ALA A 254 -21.54 22.73 -19.21
N SER A 255 -20.39 22.34 -18.66
CA SER A 255 -19.21 23.21 -18.52
C SER A 255 -18.61 23.62 -19.88
N CYS A 256 -18.86 22.85 -20.94
CA CYS A 256 -18.38 23.16 -22.29
C CYS A 256 -19.13 24.36 -22.90
N THR A 257 -20.35 24.65 -22.44
CA THR A 257 -21.20 25.74 -22.96
C THR A 257 -20.67 27.13 -22.63
N THR A 258 -19.69 27.25 -21.73
CA THR A 258 -18.96 28.50 -21.49
C THR A 258 -18.31 29.03 -22.78
N CYS A 259 -17.77 28.13 -23.60
CA CYS A 259 -17.02 28.46 -24.83
C CYS A 259 -17.62 27.89 -26.12
N HIS A 260 -18.59 26.98 -26.03
CA HIS A 260 -19.24 26.33 -27.18
C HIS A 260 -20.76 26.53 -27.14
N LYS A 261 -21.22 27.75 -27.37
CA LYS A 261 -22.65 28.12 -27.36
C LYS A 261 -23.03 29.08 -28.49
N THR A 262 -24.31 29.34 -28.66
CA THR A 262 -24.82 30.38 -29.57
C THR A 262 -24.20 31.73 -29.20
N GLY A 263 -23.61 32.42 -30.19
CA GLY A 263 -22.90 33.69 -29.98
C GLY A 263 -21.47 33.57 -29.44
N ASN A 264 -21.03 32.37 -29.02
CA ASN A 264 -19.64 32.06 -28.68
C ASN A 264 -19.33 30.61 -29.05
N ALA A 265 -19.21 30.35 -30.35
CA ALA A 265 -19.07 28.99 -30.90
C ALA A 265 -17.60 28.66 -31.18
N GLY A 266 -16.80 28.45 -30.12
CA GLY A 266 -15.41 28.02 -30.27
C GLY A 266 -15.28 26.83 -31.23
N GLY A 267 -14.44 26.94 -32.25
CA GLY A 267 -14.27 25.91 -33.28
C GLY A 267 -15.50 25.65 -34.17
N GLY A 268 -16.48 26.57 -34.18
CA GLY A 268 -17.75 26.42 -34.91
C GLY A 268 -18.69 25.38 -34.29
N ILE A 269 -18.50 25.05 -33.00
CA ILE A 269 -19.30 24.05 -32.28
C ILE A 269 -20.28 24.76 -31.35
N ASN A 270 -21.54 24.31 -31.37
CA ASN A 270 -22.58 24.77 -30.47
C ASN A 270 -23.10 23.60 -29.61
N LEU A 271 -23.00 23.73 -28.29
CA LEU A 271 -23.44 22.76 -27.28
C LEU A 271 -24.50 23.35 -26.33
N ASP A 272 -25.23 24.39 -26.72
CA ASP A 272 -26.35 24.94 -25.93
C ASP A 272 -27.74 24.51 -26.43
N SER A 273 -27.80 23.84 -27.58
CA SER A 273 -29.02 23.37 -28.22
C SER A 273 -28.85 21.95 -28.73
N TYR A 274 -29.92 21.15 -28.71
CA TYR A 274 -29.87 19.77 -29.21
C TYR A 274 -29.41 19.69 -30.67
N ALA A 275 -29.87 20.62 -31.53
CA ALA A 275 -29.45 20.68 -32.92
C ALA A 275 -27.92 20.88 -33.06
N GLY A 276 -27.34 21.72 -32.20
CA GLY A 276 -25.90 21.92 -32.12
C GLY A 276 -25.15 20.65 -31.68
N PHE A 277 -25.60 20.01 -30.59
CA PHE A 277 -25.04 18.73 -30.13
C PHE A 277 -25.07 17.66 -31.22
N LYS A 278 -26.21 17.49 -31.90
CA LYS A 278 -26.38 16.50 -32.96
C LYS A 278 -25.45 16.79 -34.15
N SER A 279 -25.30 18.05 -34.54
CA SER A 279 -24.37 18.45 -35.61
C SER A 279 -22.90 18.17 -35.24
N ALA A 280 -22.50 18.51 -34.01
CA ALA A 280 -21.16 18.25 -33.49
C ALA A 280 -20.85 16.74 -33.36
N ALA A 281 -21.85 15.95 -32.96
CA ALA A 281 -21.79 14.50 -32.88
C ALA A 281 -21.58 13.85 -34.26
N ILE A 282 -22.48 14.13 -35.22
CA ILE A 282 -22.48 13.49 -36.55
C ILE A 282 -21.27 13.90 -37.37
N SER A 283 -20.76 15.13 -37.20
CA SER A 283 -19.52 15.57 -37.86
C SER A 283 -18.25 14.89 -37.31
N GLY A 284 -18.35 14.10 -36.25
CA GLY A 284 -17.20 13.47 -35.56
C GLY A 284 -16.38 14.44 -34.70
N LYS A 285 -16.62 15.75 -34.81
CA LYS A 285 -15.86 16.79 -34.09
C LYS A 285 -16.00 16.67 -32.58
N LEU A 286 -17.20 16.33 -32.08
CA LEU A 286 -17.43 16.18 -30.64
C LEU A 286 -16.58 15.04 -30.06
N TYR A 287 -16.70 13.84 -30.61
CA TYR A 287 -15.94 12.68 -30.11
C TYR A 287 -14.43 12.85 -30.36
N GLY A 288 -14.02 13.31 -31.54
CA GLY A 288 -12.61 13.51 -31.88
C GLY A 288 -11.91 14.48 -30.94
N ALA A 289 -12.56 15.61 -30.61
CA ALA A 289 -12.02 16.60 -29.68
C ALA A 289 -11.97 16.11 -28.22
N LEU A 290 -12.99 15.37 -27.76
CA LEU A 290 -13.03 14.84 -26.38
C LEU A 290 -12.06 13.66 -26.16
N SER A 291 -11.90 12.80 -27.17
CA SER A 291 -10.99 11.65 -27.15
C SER A 291 -9.52 12.01 -27.37
N TRP A 292 -9.24 13.27 -27.74
CA TRP A 292 -7.92 13.74 -28.18
C TRP A 292 -7.38 12.94 -29.37
N SER A 293 -8.28 12.63 -30.31
CA SER A 293 -7.94 11.91 -31.52
C SER A 293 -7.05 12.76 -32.45
N ASN A 294 -6.13 12.11 -33.15
CA ASN A 294 -5.26 12.77 -34.13
C ASN A 294 -6.10 13.52 -35.20
N GLY A 295 -5.70 14.74 -35.55
CA GLY A 295 -6.44 15.60 -36.49
C GLY A 295 -7.58 16.42 -35.87
N PHE A 296 -7.82 16.30 -34.56
CA PHE A 296 -8.77 17.13 -33.81
C PHE A 296 -8.06 18.00 -32.78
N MET A 297 -8.64 19.16 -32.47
CA MET A 297 -8.16 19.99 -31.38
C MET A 297 -8.59 19.37 -30.04
N ALA A 298 -7.60 19.07 -29.18
CA ALA A 298 -7.83 18.50 -27.86
C ALA A 298 -8.67 19.45 -26.99
N MET A 299 -9.79 18.94 -26.46
CA MET A 299 -10.70 19.68 -25.58
C MET A 299 -10.85 18.95 -24.24
N PRO A 300 -10.98 19.68 -23.11
CA PRO A 300 -10.95 21.14 -22.99
C PRO A 300 -9.56 21.74 -23.22
N GLN A 301 -9.48 22.87 -23.93
CA GLN A 301 -8.21 23.58 -24.15
C GLN A 301 -7.61 24.07 -22.82
N GLY A 302 -6.36 23.72 -22.55
CA GLY A 302 -5.66 24.05 -21.30
C GLY A 302 -6.21 23.33 -20.06
N GLY A 303 -7.14 22.39 -20.24
CA GLY A 303 -7.72 21.57 -19.19
C GLY A 303 -7.27 20.11 -19.23
N SER A 304 -7.74 19.33 -18.26
CA SER A 304 -7.54 17.87 -18.24
C SER A 304 -8.54 17.18 -19.17
N LYS A 305 -8.11 16.10 -19.83
CA LYS A 305 -8.99 15.22 -20.63
C LYS A 305 -10.15 14.73 -19.78
N LEU A 306 -11.33 14.61 -20.38
CA LEU A 306 -12.47 13.97 -19.70
C LEU A 306 -12.11 12.51 -19.34
N PRO A 307 -12.66 11.98 -18.24
CA PRO A 307 -12.53 10.56 -17.93
C PRO A 307 -13.04 9.69 -19.09
N ASP A 308 -12.34 8.60 -19.40
CA ASP A 308 -12.65 7.76 -20.57
C ASP A 308 -14.07 7.20 -20.56
N CYS A 309 -14.64 6.91 -19.39
CA CYS A 309 -16.04 6.46 -19.33
C CYS A 309 -17.03 7.53 -19.80
N ASN A 310 -16.81 8.81 -19.46
CA ASN A 310 -17.66 9.89 -19.93
C ASN A 310 -17.59 10.00 -21.46
N ILE A 311 -16.37 9.88 -21.98
CA ILE A 311 -16.11 9.85 -23.43
C ILE A 311 -16.82 8.66 -24.09
N ASN A 312 -16.77 7.47 -23.48
CA ASN A 312 -17.41 6.25 -23.99
C ASN A 312 -18.94 6.32 -23.96
N LYS A 313 -19.55 6.91 -22.92
CA LYS A 313 -21.00 7.15 -22.87
C LYS A 313 -21.46 8.16 -23.92
N ILE A 314 -20.70 9.24 -24.09
CA ILE A 314 -20.97 10.20 -25.17
C ILE A 314 -20.83 9.52 -26.53
N LYS A 315 -19.80 8.69 -26.71
CA LYS A 315 -19.61 7.90 -27.93
C LYS A 315 -20.78 6.95 -28.19
N SER A 316 -21.27 6.22 -27.19
CA SER A 316 -22.38 5.29 -27.40
C SER A 316 -23.68 6.00 -27.76
N TRP A 317 -23.95 7.16 -27.18
CA TRP A 317 -25.05 8.02 -27.62
C TRP A 317 -24.88 8.49 -29.08
N ILE A 318 -23.65 8.87 -29.49
CA ILE A 318 -23.34 9.23 -30.88
C ILE A 318 -23.58 8.03 -31.82
N ASP A 319 -23.05 6.86 -31.46
CA ASP A 319 -23.15 5.61 -32.24
C ASP A 319 -24.61 5.14 -32.34
N ALA A 320 -25.44 5.42 -31.33
CA ALA A 320 -26.89 5.17 -31.33
C ALA A 320 -27.70 6.23 -32.11
N GLY A 321 -27.05 7.10 -32.89
CA GLY A 321 -27.70 8.08 -33.76
C GLY A 321 -27.94 9.46 -33.14
N ALA A 322 -27.32 9.74 -31.99
CA ALA A 322 -27.39 11.02 -31.30
C ALA A 322 -28.84 11.49 -31.04
N ALA A 323 -29.67 10.60 -30.50
CA ALA A 323 -31.11 10.82 -30.32
C ALA A 323 -31.43 11.92 -29.28
N ASN A 324 -32.58 12.59 -29.44
CA ASN A 324 -33.11 13.56 -28.47
C ASN A 324 -34.01 12.84 -27.44
N ASN A 325 -33.40 12.12 -26.50
CA ASN A 325 -34.10 11.27 -25.54
C ASN A 325 -33.79 11.62 -24.08
#